data_AF-A0A383AAV7-F1
#
_entry.id   AF-A0A383AAV7-F1
#
_cell.length_a   1.000
_cell.length_b   1.000
_cell.length_c   1.000
_cell.angle_alpha   90.00
_cell.angle_beta   90.00
_cell.angle_gamma   90.00
#
_symmetry.space_group_name_H-M   'P 1'
#
loop_
_entity.id
_entity.type
_entity.pdbx_description
1 polymer ?
#
loop_
_entity_poly.entity_id
_entity_poly.type
_entity_poly.pdbx_seq_one_letter_code
_entity_poly.pdbx_strand_id
1 'polypeptide(L)'
;IYGLKTWLEFDYRYWDLDWESSEREKMWMEKMNETIEYNDKIIDSTSLDNLIPRIYEKSGSNITTHKYSESGQGNCQNFAAAADGAGQGVTSILTLDLLEDTFSFNADHILSNWATVYASGNVMVMAESAWDSWWFWGDDDNQLEEMTNIHVFDISSPGQTDYIASGRINGTIQDQFSLSEYNGNIRICSTTGQWGRWWMEDPEPMVSHVFVLGLNADQSQYDVIGHVGGIAEDEQIWSARFVGDKAYLVTF
;
A
#
# COMPACT_ATOMS: atom_id res chain seq x y z
N ILE A 1 -16.36 -9.97 -6.57
CA ILE A 1 -17.64 -10.38 -5.92
C ILE A 1 -18.57 -10.91 -7.00
N TYR A 2 -19.18 -12.08 -6.80
CA TYR A 2 -20.07 -12.67 -7.79
C TYR A 2 -21.39 -11.89 -7.89
N GLY A 3 -21.89 -11.69 -9.11
CA GLY A 3 -23.20 -11.07 -9.35
C GLY A 3 -23.19 -9.54 -9.52
N LEU A 4 -22.04 -8.87 -9.37
CA LEU A 4 -21.95 -7.43 -9.68
C LEU A 4 -22.23 -7.18 -11.16
N LYS A 5 -22.97 -6.10 -11.45
CA LYS A 5 -23.17 -5.58 -12.80
C LYS A 5 -22.09 -4.53 -13.08
N THR A 6 -21.33 -4.72 -14.16
CA THR A 6 -20.29 -3.78 -14.62
C THR A 6 -20.70 -3.01 -15.88
N TRP A 7 -21.94 -3.18 -16.34
CA TRP A 7 -22.54 -2.45 -17.45
C TRP A 7 -23.97 -2.05 -17.12
N LEU A 8 -24.45 -1.01 -17.79
CA LEU A 8 -25.82 -0.55 -17.69
C LEU A 8 -26.70 -1.27 -18.72
N GLU A 9 -27.85 -1.77 -18.28
CA GLU A 9 -28.81 -2.44 -19.16
C GLU A 9 -29.91 -1.47 -19.56
N PHE A 10 -29.99 -1.21 -20.87
CA PHE A 10 -30.95 -0.28 -21.46
C PHE A 10 -32.00 -1.01 -22.30
N ASP A 11 -33.20 -0.46 -22.30
CA ASP A 11 -34.27 -0.82 -23.25
C ASP A 11 -33.96 -0.26 -24.66
N TYR A 12 -34.55 -0.82 -25.72
CA TYR A 12 -34.29 -0.42 -27.11
C TYR A 12 -34.53 1.08 -27.35
N ARG A 13 -35.52 1.65 -26.64
CA ARG A 13 -35.85 3.08 -26.69
C ARG A 13 -34.69 4.02 -26.38
N TYR A 14 -33.72 3.59 -25.57
CA TYR A 14 -32.54 4.40 -25.26
C TYR A 14 -31.66 4.63 -26.49
N TRP A 15 -31.53 3.61 -27.35
CA TRP A 15 -30.68 3.65 -28.53
C TRP A 15 -31.31 4.41 -29.70
N ASP A 16 -32.63 4.59 -29.67
CA ASP A 16 -33.38 5.37 -30.65
C ASP A 16 -33.32 6.90 -30.39
N LEU A 17 -32.82 7.32 -29.22
CA LEU A 17 -32.67 8.73 -28.85
C LEU A 17 -31.36 9.32 -29.38
N ASP A 18 -31.41 10.59 -29.78
CA ASP A 18 -30.23 11.35 -30.19
C ASP A 18 -29.19 11.40 -29.06
N TRP A 19 -27.91 11.43 -29.42
CA TRP A 19 -26.79 11.41 -28.47
C TRP A 19 -26.86 12.59 -27.49
N GLU A 20 -27.27 13.76 -27.96
CA GLU A 20 -27.38 14.99 -27.17
C GLU A 20 -28.76 15.19 -26.51
N SER A 21 -29.64 14.19 -26.57
CA SER A 21 -30.98 14.28 -25.96
C SER A 21 -30.90 14.28 -24.43
N SER A 22 -31.56 15.25 -23.80
CA SER A 22 -31.72 15.33 -22.34
C SER A 22 -32.46 14.11 -21.76
N GLU A 23 -33.36 13.51 -22.53
CA GLU A 23 -34.08 12.29 -22.17
C GLU A 23 -33.16 11.08 -22.13
N ARG A 24 -32.21 11.00 -23.06
CA ARG A 24 -31.18 9.95 -23.08
C ARG A 24 -30.28 10.06 -21.86
N GLU A 25 -29.80 11.26 -21.55
CA GLU A 25 -29.02 11.52 -20.34
C GLU A 25 -29.78 11.11 -19.06
N LYS A 26 -31.06 11.50 -18.97
CA LYS A 26 -31.91 11.13 -17.83
C LYS A 26 -32.07 9.62 -17.68
N MET A 27 -32.32 8.90 -18.78
CA MET A 27 -32.43 7.43 -18.77
C MET A 27 -31.10 6.78 -18.37
N TRP A 28 -29.98 7.35 -18.79
CA TRP A 28 -28.65 6.88 -18.41
C TRP A 28 -28.42 7.02 -16.90
N MET A 29 -28.71 8.20 -16.34
CA MET A 29 -28.57 8.46 -14.90
C MET A 29 -29.49 7.58 -14.05
N GLU A 30 -30.74 7.37 -14.48
CA GLU A 30 -31.68 6.48 -13.79
C GLU A 30 -31.16 5.04 -13.75
N LYS A 31 -30.69 4.51 -14.90
CA LYS A 31 -30.12 3.15 -14.95
C LYS A 31 -28.80 3.02 -14.22
N MET A 32 -27.98 4.07 -14.20
CA MET A 32 -26.77 4.11 -13.38
C MET A 32 -27.13 3.97 -11.90
N ASN A 33 -28.06 4.79 -11.40
CA ASN A 33 -28.47 4.72 -10.00
C ASN A 33 -29.09 3.37 -9.62
N GLU A 34 -29.96 2.80 -10.47
CA GLU A 34 -30.50 1.45 -10.25
C GLU A 34 -29.40 0.39 -10.17
N THR A 35 -28.37 0.51 -11.01
CA THR A 35 -27.24 -0.43 -11.05
C THR A 35 -26.35 -0.28 -9.82
N ILE A 36 -26.11 0.95 -9.36
CA ILE A 36 -25.40 1.25 -8.11
C ILE A 36 -26.16 0.64 -6.93
N GLU A 37 -27.45 0.93 -6.77
CA GLU A 37 -28.26 0.38 -5.68
C GLU A 37 -28.33 -1.15 -5.69
N TYR A 38 -28.31 -1.76 -6.87
CA TYR A 38 -28.23 -3.22 -7.01
C TYR A 38 -26.89 -3.77 -6.54
N ASN A 39 -25.78 -3.16 -6.96
CA ASN A 39 -24.44 -3.56 -6.59
C ASN A 39 -24.19 -3.34 -5.08
N ASP A 40 -24.65 -2.22 -4.52
CA ASP A 40 -24.52 -1.90 -3.09
C ASP A 40 -25.16 -2.99 -2.22
N LYS A 41 -26.37 -3.46 -2.58
CA LYS A 41 -27.02 -4.59 -1.87
C LYS A 41 -26.18 -5.86 -1.88
N ILE A 42 -25.49 -6.15 -2.99
CA ILE A 42 -24.60 -7.32 -3.08
C ILE A 42 -23.37 -7.12 -2.21
N ILE A 43 -22.74 -5.95 -2.29
CA ILE A 43 -21.54 -5.59 -1.52
C ILE A 43 -21.85 -5.66 -0.02
N ASP A 44 -22.92 -5.02 0.43
CA ASP A 44 -23.35 -4.99 1.83
C ASP A 44 -23.73 -6.37 2.38
N SER A 45 -24.21 -7.27 1.50
CA SER A 45 -24.51 -8.65 1.88
C SER A 45 -23.28 -9.57 1.89
N THR A 46 -22.14 -9.11 1.37
CA THR A 46 -20.92 -9.91 1.26
C THR A 46 -20.13 -9.86 2.58
N SER A 47 -19.87 -11.01 3.18
CA SER A 47 -19.03 -11.07 4.39
C SER A 47 -17.56 -10.73 4.09
N LEU A 48 -16.85 -10.18 5.08
CA LEU A 48 -15.42 -9.86 4.99
C LEU A 48 -14.59 -11.08 4.54
N ASP A 49 -14.91 -12.28 5.03
CA ASP A 49 -14.26 -13.56 4.67
C ASP A 49 -14.31 -13.92 3.17
N ASN A 50 -15.18 -13.26 2.39
CA ASN A 50 -15.25 -13.40 0.93
C ASN A 50 -14.45 -12.32 0.19
N LEU A 51 -14.05 -11.25 0.90
CA LEU A 51 -13.29 -10.12 0.36
C LEU A 51 -11.80 -10.24 0.66
N ILE A 52 -11.43 -10.93 1.75
CA ILE A 52 -10.03 -11.15 2.14
C ILE A 52 -9.52 -12.51 1.66
N PRO A 53 -8.19 -12.68 1.50
CA PRO A 53 -7.57 -13.96 1.16
C PRO A 53 -7.92 -15.10 2.13
N ARG A 54 -7.59 -16.34 1.75
CA ARG A 54 -7.75 -17.55 2.58
C ARG A 54 -6.47 -18.36 2.59
N ILE A 55 -6.23 -19.08 3.68
CA ILE A 55 -5.12 -20.03 3.78
C ILE A 55 -5.68 -21.45 3.67
N TYR A 56 -5.03 -22.27 2.86
CA TYR A 56 -5.36 -23.68 2.71
C TYR A 56 -4.21 -24.53 3.23
N GLU A 57 -4.44 -25.21 4.35
CA GLU A 57 -3.50 -26.17 4.91
C GLU A 57 -3.80 -27.56 4.35
N LYS A 58 -2.78 -28.22 3.79
CA LYS A 58 -2.90 -29.58 3.27
C LYS A 58 -2.12 -30.56 4.13
N SER A 59 -2.82 -31.47 4.79
CA SER A 59 -2.23 -32.58 5.54
C SER A 59 -2.68 -33.92 4.94
N GLY A 60 -1.78 -34.58 4.21
CA GLY A 60 -2.09 -35.77 3.43
C GLY A 60 -3.14 -35.50 2.33
N SER A 61 -4.31 -36.13 2.45
CA SER A 61 -5.47 -35.91 1.57
C SER A 61 -6.46 -34.86 2.07
N ASN A 62 -6.32 -34.40 3.31
CA ASN A 62 -7.24 -33.44 3.91
C ASN A 62 -6.77 -32.01 3.63
N ILE A 63 -7.74 -31.13 3.33
CA ILE A 63 -7.52 -29.69 3.17
C ILE A 63 -8.34 -28.98 4.24
N THR A 64 -7.67 -28.27 5.12
CA THR A 64 -8.28 -27.39 6.13
C THR A 64 -8.20 -25.95 5.62
N THR A 65 -9.30 -25.21 5.69
CA THR A 65 -9.32 -23.79 5.31
C THR A 65 -9.23 -22.95 6.57
N HIS A 66 -8.24 -22.07 6.63
CA HIS A 66 -8.08 -21.09 7.68
C HIS A 66 -8.43 -19.70 7.14
N LYS A 67 -9.09 -18.90 7.97
CA LYS A 67 -9.48 -17.53 7.61
C LYS A 67 -8.53 -16.53 8.25
N TYR A 68 -8.18 -15.49 7.51
CA TYR A 68 -7.34 -14.42 8.04
C TYR A 68 -8.05 -13.58 9.11
N SER A 69 -9.38 -13.48 9.04
CA SER A 69 -10.21 -12.85 10.07
C SER A 69 -10.16 -13.55 11.44
N GLU A 70 -9.65 -14.78 11.50
CA GLU A 70 -9.55 -15.62 12.69
C GLU A 70 -8.08 -15.77 13.17
N SER A 71 -7.14 -15.01 12.59
CA SER A 71 -5.72 -15.01 12.99
C SER A 71 -5.52 -14.26 14.31
N GLY A 72 -5.52 -14.98 15.43
CA GLY A 72 -5.21 -14.43 16.76
C GLY A 72 -6.40 -13.91 17.59
N GLN A 73 -6.14 -13.47 18.83
CA GLN A 73 -7.16 -12.90 19.71
C GLN A 73 -7.47 -11.46 19.31
N GLY A 74 -8.65 -11.20 18.76
CA GLY A 74 -9.16 -9.84 18.54
C GLY A 74 -9.64 -9.49 17.14
N ASN A 75 -9.87 -10.48 16.26
CA ASN A 75 -10.52 -10.42 14.94
C ASN A 75 -10.86 -8.99 14.42
N CYS A 76 -10.18 -8.59 13.33
CA CYS A 76 -10.13 -7.24 12.70
C CYS A 76 -9.06 -6.27 13.23
N GLN A 77 -8.32 -6.58 14.30
CA GLN A 77 -7.22 -5.71 14.78
C GLN A 77 -5.92 -5.82 13.96
N ASN A 78 -5.79 -6.82 13.09
CA ASN A 78 -4.55 -7.06 12.36
C ASN A 78 -4.54 -6.42 10.96
N PHE A 79 -5.45 -5.48 10.68
CA PHE A 79 -5.47 -4.74 9.40
C PHE A 79 -5.10 -3.28 9.65
N ALA A 80 -4.00 -2.87 9.04
CA ALA A 80 -3.54 -1.48 8.99
C ALA A 80 -3.71 -0.92 7.57
N ALA A 81 -3.98 0.38 7.49
CA ALA A 81 -4.03 1.11 6.24
C ALA A 81 -3.45 2.51 6.45
N ALA A 82 -2.75 3.04 5.46
CA ALA A 82 -2.38 4.45 5.47
C ALA A 82 -3.63 5.32 5.29
N ALA A 83 -3.66 6.50 5.92
CA ALA A 83 -4.79 7.42 5.84
C ALA A 83 -5.11 7.83 4.39
N ASP A 84 -4.07 7.97 3.56
CA ASP A 84 -4.17 8.31 2.14
C ASP A 84 -3.58 7.18 1.28
N GLY A 85 -3.80 5.94 1.70
CA GLY A 85 -3.29 4.76 1.02
C GLY A 85 -4.01 4.52 -0.30
N ALA A 86 -3.23 4.45 -1.37
CA ALA A 86 -3.65 4.06 -2.71
C ALA A 86 -3.92 2.56 -2.87
N GLY A 87 -3.48 1.73 -1.92
CA GLY A 87 -3.50 0.27 -2.04
C GLY A 87 -4.91 -0.31 -2.21
N GLN A 88 -5.13 -0.98 -3.34
CA GLN A 88 -6.31 -1.84 -3.58
C GLN A 88 -6.04 -3.31 -3.23
N GLY A 89 -4.77 -3.67 -2.98
CA GLY A 89 -4.30 -4.98 -2.57
C GLY A 89 -4.12 -5.13 -1.05
N VAL A 90 -3.81 -6.35 -0.63
CA VAL A 90 -3.45 -6.66 0.76
C VAL A 90 -2.08 -7.33 0.77
N THR A 91 -1.12 -6.73 1.46
CA THR A 91 0.14 -7.39 1.79
C THR A 91 0.04 -7.96 3.20
N SER A 92 0.40 -9.24 3.36
CA SER A 92 0.26 -9.96 4.63
C SER A 92 1.61 -10.44 5.16
N ILE A 93 1.90 -10.18 6.43
CA ILE A 93 3.03 -10.73 7.16
C ILE A 93 2.52 -11.97 7.88
N LEU A 94 3.08 -13.15 7.56
CA LEU A 94 2.72 -14.41 8.20
C LEU A 94 3.85 -14.86 9.12
N THR A 95 3.54 -15.01 10.40
CA THR A 95 4.44 -15.64 11.37
C THR A 95 4.02 -17.08 11.59
N LEU A 96 4.95 -18.01 11.37
CA LEU A 96 4.73 -19.45 11.48
C LEU A 96 5.66 -20.01 12.55
N ASP A 97 5.12 -20.78 13.49
CA ASP A 97 5.94 -21.63 14.36
C ASP A 97 6.14 -22.99 13.66
N LEU A 98 7.40 -23.30 13.33
CA LEU A 98 7.76 -24.53 12.64
C LEU A 98 7.98 -25.71 13.59
N LEU A 99 7.96 -25.48 14.90
CA LEU A 99 8.22 -26.50 15.92
C LEU A 99 6.94 -27.01 16.57
N GLU A 100 5.79 -26.35 16.35
CA GLU A 100 4.50 -26.84 16.83
C GLU A 100 4.00 -28.03 16.00
N ASP A 101 3.40 -29.01 16.70
CA ASP A 101 2.78 -30.20 16.07
C ASP A 101 1.48 -29.86 15.32
N THR A 102 0.87 -28.71 15.63
CA THR A 102 -0.35 -28.20 15.01
C THR A 102 -0.05 -26.92 14.25
N PHE A 103 -0.58 -26.77 13.05
CA PHE A 103 -0.44 -25.54 12.29
C PHE A 103 -1.10 -24.37 13.03
N SER A 104 -0.28 -23.43 13.47
CA SER A 104 -0.68 -22.14 14.01
C SER A 104 0.02 -21.04 13.23
N PHE A 105 -0.65 -19.90 13.08
CA PHE A 105 -0.08 -18.74 12.42
C PHE A 105 -0.62 -17.46 13.04
N ASN A 106 0.21 -16.43 13.04
CA ASN A 106 -0.22 -15.06 13.23
C ASN A 106 -0.11 -14.33 11.88
N ALA A 107 -1.07 -13.48 11.56
CA ALA A 107 -1.08 -12.72 10.32
C ALA A 107 -1.44 -11.26 10.56
N ASP A 108 -0.54 -10.38 10.12
CA ASP A 108 -0.75 -8.94 10.04
C ASP A 108 -0.92 -8.51 8.59
N HIS A 109 -1.78 -7.51 8.37
CA HIS A 109 -2.20 -7.07 7.06
C HIS A 109 -2.01 -5.58 6.89
N ILE A 110 -1.46 -5.19 5.74
CA ILE A 110 -1.45 -3.80 5.29
C ILE A 110 -2.21 -3.72 3.97
N LEU A 111 -3.13 -2.76 3.86
CA LEU A 111 -3.74 -2.40 2.57
C LEU A 111 -2.69 -1.73 1.69
N SER A 112 -2.09 -2.52 0.81
CA SER A 112 -0.96 -2.12 -0.03
C SER A 112 -0.91 -2.97 -1.30
N ASN A 113 -0.65 -2.34 -2.45
CA ASN A 113 -0.52 -3.04 -3.73
C ASN A 113 0.84 -3.74 -3.86
N TRP A 114 1.92 -3.02 -3.55
CA TRP A 114 3.30 -3.48 -3.67
C TRP A 114 4.15 -2.77 -2.62
N ALA A 115 4.63 -3.52 -1.63
CA ALA A 115 5.49 -3.00 -0.58
C ALA A 115 6.92 -3.52 -0.74
N THR A 116 7.90 -2.62 -0.69
CA THR A 116 9.31 -2.99 -0.53
C THR A 116 9.53 -3.38 0.92
N VAL A 117 9.97 -4.62 1.14
CA VAL A 117 10.19 -5.16 2.49
C VAL A 117 11.67 -5.19 2.83
N TYR A 118 12.02 -4.64 4.00
CA TYR A 118 13.33 -4.69 4.61
C TYR A 118 13.22 -5.27 6.02
N ALA A 119 14.22 -6.05 6.46
CA ALA A 119 14.28 -6.54 7.83
C ALA A 119 15.71 -6.47 8.37
N SER A 120 15.84 -6.08 9.64
CA SER A 120 17.11 -5.95 10.38
C SER A 120 16.97 -6.55 11.77
N GLY A 121 17.32 -7.82 11.91
CA GLY A 121 17.32 -8.55 13.19
C GLY A 121 15.93 -8.63 13.83
N ASN A 122 15.56 -7.56 14.53
CA ASN A 122 14.35 -7.41 15.33
C ASN A 122 13.32 -6.44 14.73
N VAL A 123 13.65 -5.73 13.64
CA VAL A 123 12.76 -4.75 13.02
C VAL A 123 12.47 -5.13 11.58
N MET A 124 11.21 -5.09 11.19
CA MET A 124 10.77 -5.17 9.80
C MET A 124 10.18 -3.82 9.37
N VAL A 125 10.51 -3.40 8.16
CA VAL A 125 10.02 -2.17 7.54
C VAL A 125 9.35 -2.54 6.22
N MET A 126 8.13 -2.05 6.03
CA MET A 126 7.41 -2.11 4.77
C MET A 126 7.24 -0.70 4.23
N ALA A 127 7.76 -0.46 3.04
CA ALA A 127 7.63 0.80 2.34
C ALA A 127 6.67 0.66 1.17
N GLU A 128 5.59 1.43 1.17
CA GLU A 128 4.58 1.43 0.12
C GLU A 128 4.48 2.80 -0.55
N SER A 129 4.20 2.80 -1.86
CA SER A 129 3.87 4.02 -2.58
C SER A 129 2.52 4.56 -2.09
N ALA A 130 2.47 5.86 -1.78
CA ALA A 130 1.23 6.52 -1.39
C ALA A 130 0.28 6.82 -2.56
N TRP A 131 0.69 6.53 -3.80
CA TRP A 131 -0.08 6.81 -5.03
C TRP A 131 -0.40 5.53 -5.83
N ASP A 132 -1.62 5.45 -6.38
CA ASP A 132 -2.25 4.22 -6.92
C ASP A 132 -2.07 4.05 -8.43
N SER A 133 -1.67 5.11 -9.13
CA SER A 133 -1.85 5.19 -10.58
C SER A 133 -0.62 5.70 -11.31
N TRP A 134 -0.37 5.10 -12.48
CA TRP A 134 0.57 5.61 -13.49
C TRP A 134 0.05 6.88 -14.20
N TRP A 135 -1.22 7.22 -14.01
CA TRP A 135 -1.91 8.33 -14.66
C TRP A 135 -2.41 9.34 -13.61
N PHE A 136 -1.94 10.58 -13.71
CA PHE A 136 -2.28 11.71 -12.82
C PHE A 136 -3.46 12.56 -13.34
N TRP A 137 -4.34 12.01 -14.18
CA TRP A 137 -5.44 12.78 -14.76
C TRP A 137 -6.60 12.90 -13.77
N GLY A 138 -7.00 14.13 -13.44
CA GLY A 138 -8.21 14.42 -12.66
C GLY A 138 -7.99 14.64 -11.17
N ASP A 139 -6.74 14.74 -10.72
CA ASP A 139 -6.39 15.02 -9.33
C ASP A 139 -5.68 16.38 -9.24
N ASP A 140 -6.44 17.46 -9.51
CA ASP A 140 -5.95 18.84 -9.40
C ASP A 140 -5.79 19.28 -7.93
N ASP A 141 -6.37 18.52 -6.98
CA ASP A 141 -6.39 18.85 -5.54
C ASP A 141 -5.31 18.11 -4.72
N ASN A 142 -4.87 16.91 -5.12
CA ASN A 142 -3.72 16.29 -4.47
C ASN A 142 -2.43 16.85 -5.04
N GLN A 143 -1.62 17.41 -4.15
CA GLN A 143 -0.23 17.74 -4.47
C GLN A 143 0.40 16.49 -5.08
N LEU A 144 0.84 16.58 -6.34
CA LEU A 144 1.48 15.55 -7.16
C LEU A 144 2.89 15.19 -6.60
N GLU A 145 2.96 15.04 -5.29
CA GLU A 145 4.16 14.73 -4.56
C GLU A 145 4.25 13.22 -4.47
N GLU A 146 5.25 12.68 -5.16
CA GLU A 146 5.68 11.31 -4.94
C GLU A 146 5.95 11.15 -3.45
N MET A 147 5.22 10.24 -2.80
CA MET A 147 5.39 9.94 -1.40
C MET A 147 5.40 8.43 -1.18
N THR A 148 6.12 8.03 -0.14
CA THR A 148 6.19 6.64 0.32
C THR A 148 5.76 6.59 1.79
N ASN A 149 4.75 5.77 2.11
CA ASN A 149 4.41 5.44 3.49
C ASN A 149 5.35 4.34 3.99
N ILE A 150 5.80 4.48 5.23
CA ILE A 150 6.72 3.55 5.90
C ILE A 150 5.97 2.95 7.08
N HIS A 151 5.89 1.63 7.15
CA HIS A 151 5.30 0.90 8.25
C HIS A 151 6.39 0.09 8.95
N VAL A 152 6.49 0.22 10.27
CA VAL A 152 7.55 -0.41 11.05
C VAL A 152 6.94 -1.41 12.03
N PHE A 153 7.51 -2.61 12.06
CA PHE A 153 7.08 -3.73 12.88
C PHE A 153 8.22 -4.23 13.76
N ASP A 154 7.88 -4.62 14.98
CA ASP A 154 8.75 -5.42 15.86
C ASP A 154 8.57 -6.90 15.51
N ILE A 155 9.68 -7.56 15.20
CA ILE A 155 9.77 -9.00 14.91
C ILE A 155 10.75 -9.70 15.87
N SER A 156 11.06 -9.10 17.01
CA SER A 156 11.98 -9.64 18.01
C SER A 156 11.45 -10.88 18.74
N SER A 157 10.12 -11.01 18.82
CA SER A 157 9.44 -12.10 19.53
C SER A 157 9.05 -13.21 18.56
N PRO A 158 9.55 -14.45 18.72
CA PRO A 158 9.12 -15.57 17.89
C PRO A 158 7.61 -15.77 17.94
N GLY A 159 6.99 -16.02 16.79
CA GLY A 159 5.54 -16.26 16.72
C GLY A 159 4.67 -15.00 16.66
N GLN A 160 5.25 -13.80 16.85
CA GLN A 160 4.53 -12.54 16.89
C GLN A 160 5.19 -11.49 16.02
N THR A 161 4.37 -10.67 15.37
CA THR A 161 4.78 -9.44 14.70
C THR A 161 3.91 -8.34 15.28
N ASP A 162 4.52 -7.27 15.77
CA ASP A 162 3.79 -6.16 16.40
C ASP A 162 3.96 -4.89 15.57
N TYR A 163 2.86 -4.23 15.21
CA TYR A 163 2.91 -2.94 14.54
C TYR A 163 3.38 -1.86 15.53
N ILE A 164 4.49 -1.17 15.22
CA ILE A 164 5.02 -0.10 16.07
C ILE A 164 4.33 1.21 15.69
N ALA A 165 4.60 1.69 14.48
CA ALA A 165 4.13 2.99 13.99
C ALA A 165 4.42 3.13 12.49
N SER A 166 3.83 4.16 11.87
CA SER A 166 4.14 4.57 10.49
C SER A 166 4.84 5.92 10.43
N GLY A 167 5.52 6.15 9.31
CA GLY A 167 6.04 7.45 8.91
C GLY A 167 5.79 7.67 7.42
N ARG A 168 6.16 8.86 6.93
CA ARG A 168 6.02 9.23 5.52
C ARG A 168 7.22 10.02 5.06
N ILE A 169 7.65 9.77 3.83
CA ILE A 169 8.75 10.49 3.16
C ILE A 169 8.38 10.86 1.74
N ASN A 170 9.05 11.89 1.22
CA ASN A 170 8.93 12.27 -0.17
C ASN A 170 9.83 11.40 -1.05
N GLY A 171 9.34 11.15 -2.26
CA GLY A 171 9.99 10.35 -3.29
C GLY A 171 9.60 8.88 -3.25
N THR A 172 10.24 8.15 -4.14
CA THR A 172 10.12 6.71 -4.33
C THR A 172 11.36 5.99 -3.84
N ILE A 173 11.19 4.77 -3.34
CA ILE A 173 12.27 3.91 -2.87
C ILE A 173 12.58 2.88 -3.95
N GLN A 174 13.86 2.78 -4.33
CA GLN A 174 14.30 1.86 -5.38
C GLN A 174 14.14 0.39 -4.98
N ASP A 175 14.66 0.01 -3.81
CA ASP A 175 14.69 -1.36 -3.34
C ASP A 175 14.96 -1.45 -1.83
N GLN A 176 15.06 -2.67 -1.29
CA GLN A 176 15.30 -2.91 0.14
C GLN A 176 16.67 -2.42 0.63
N PHE A 177 17.65 -2.21 -0.25
CA PHE A 177 18.97 -1.70 0.13
C PHE A 177 18.98 -0.18 0.31
N SER A 178 17.93 0.48 -0.17
CA SER A 178 17.62 1.88 0.11
C SER A 178 17.00 2.11 1.48
N LEU A 179 16.80 1.04 2.26
CA LEU A 179 16.30 1.07 3.64
C LEU A 179 17.37 0.56 4.61
N SER A 180 17.37 1.12 5.83
CA SER A 180 18.18 0.60 6.93
C SER A 180 17.59 0.98 8.28
N GLU A 181 17.67 0.08 9.24
CA GLU A 181 17.52 0.42 10.66
C GLU A 181 18.91 0.66 11.28
N TYR A 182 19.03 1.69 12.12
CA TYR A 182 20.25 1.95 12.90
C TYR A 182 19.94 2.73 14.19
N ASN A 183 20.26 2.12 15.33
CA ASN A 183 20.03 2.69 16.67
C ASN A 183 18.57 3.12 16.90
N GLY A 184 17.60 2.34 16.42
CA GLY A 184 16.17 2.61 16.55
C GLY A 184 15.62 3.63 15.55
N ASN A 185 16.45 4.16 14.65
CA ASN A 185 16.01 5.07 13.60
C ASN A 185 15.95 4.36 12.25
N ILE A 186 14.96 4.72 11.44
CA ILE A 186 14.82 4.23 10.07
C ILE A 186 15.50 5.22 9.12
N ARG A 187 16.41 4.74 8.30
CA ARG A 187 17.16 5.53 7.32
C ARG A 187 16.74 5.10 5.93
N ILE A 188 16.49 6.08 5.08
CA ILE A 188 15.82 5.86 3.82
C ILE A 188 16.53 6.67 2.75
N CYS A 189 16.79 6.05 1.61
CA CYS A 189 17.17 6.77 0.39
C CYS A 189 15.98 6.76 -0.56
N SER A 190 15.63 7.92 -1.11
CA SER A 190 14.52 8.05 -2.07
C SER A 190 14.87 9.02 -3.19
N THR A 191 14.14 8.94 -4.30
CA THR A 191 14.26 9.87 -5.42
C THR A 191 12.91 10.56 -5.66
N THR A 192 12.90 11.87 -5.79
CA THR A 192 11.72 12.65 -6.24
C THR A 192 11.91 13.12 -7.68
N GLY A 193 10.82 13.48 -8.34
CA GLY A 193 10.84 13.91 -9.75
C GLY A 193 10.84 12.73 -10.72
N GLN A 194 10.44 11.55 -10.24
CA GLN A 194 10.36 10.33 -11.02
C GLN A 194 9.05 10.23 -11.80
N TRP A 195 9.18 9.76 -13.05
CA TRP A 195 8.11 9.25 -13.91
C TRP A 195 7.03 10.23 -14.38
N GLY A 196 6.63 10.06 -15.64
CA GLY A 196 5.31 10.48 -16.10
C GLY A 196 5.12 11.93 -16.46
N ARG A 197 5.83 12.93 -15.91
CA ARG A 197 5.50 14.37 -16.03
C ARG A 197 5.64 15.03 -17.43
N TRP A 198 5.53 14.28 -18.54
CA TRP A 198 5.67 14.77 -19.93
C TRP A 198 4.64 15.82 -20.34
N TRP A 199 3.55 15.97 -19.58
CA TRP A 199 2.53 17.00 -19.79
C TRP A 199 2.82 18.32 -19.05
N MET A 200 3.81 18.35 -18.14
CA MET A 200 4.25 19.58 -17.50
C MET A 200 5.20 20.35 -18.42
N GLU A 201 5.03 21.66 -18.48
CA GLU A 201 5.89 22.54 -19.29
C GLU A 201 7.29 22.70 -18.67
N ASP A 202 7.38 22.67 -17.33
CA ASP A 202 8.63 22.82 -16.57
C ASP A 202 8.58 21.96 -15.29
N PRO A 203 8.79 20.64 -15.37
CA PRO A 203 8.82 19.78 -14.19
C PRO A 203 10.11 20.00 -13.39
N GLU A 204 9.99 19.97 -12.06
CA GLU A 204 11.15 19.96 -11.16
C GLU A 204 12.12 18.81 -11.52
N PRO A 205 13.44 19.05 -11.48
CA PRO A 205 14.44 18.04 -11.82
C PRO A 205 14.40 16.88 -10.84
N MET A 206 14.84 15.73 -11.32
CA MET A 206 14.94 14.54 -10.49
C MET A 206 16.04 14.74 -9.45
N VAL A 207 15.75 14.49 -8.18
CA VAL A 207 16.72 14.64 -7.10
C VAL A 207 16.62 13.51 -6.09
N SER A 208 17.79 13.08 -5.62
CA SER A 208 17.90 12.04 -4.60
C SER A 208 17.94 12.65 -3.20
N HIS A 209 17.44 11.88 -2.23
CA HIS A 209 17.34 12.26 -0.83
C HIS A 209 17.81 11.13 0.09
N VAL A 210 18.29 11.51 1.27
CA VAL A 210 18.48 10.63 2.41
C VAL A 210 17.71 11.18 3.60
N PHE A 211 16.80 10.37 4.14
CA PHE A 211 15.99 10.68 5.32
C PHE A 211 16.40 9.83 6.51
N VAL A 212 16.23 10.38 7.70
CA VAL A 212 16.32 9.67 8.98
C VAL A 212 15.02 9.93 9.72
N LEU A 213 14.31 8.86 10.06
CA LEU A 213 13.05 8.86 10.77
C LEU A 213 13.27 8.34 12.19
N GLY A 214 12.76 9.08 13.16
CA GLY A 214 12.79 8.71 14.57
C GLY A 214 11.37 8.58 15.11
N LEU A 215 11.16 7.62 16.00
CA LEU A 215 9.88 7.47 16.69
C LEU A 215 9.63 8.70 17.57
N ASN A 216 8.46 9.31 17.44
CA ASN A 216 8.10 10.50 18.21
C ASN A 216 7.94 10.19 19.71
N ALA A 217 7.87 11.24 20.53
CA ALA A 217 7.80 11.09 22.00
C ALA A 217 6.57 10.28 22.47
N ASP A 218 5.47 10.37 21.74
CA ASP A 218 4.21 9.69 22.05
C ASP A 218 4.14 8.26 21.47
N GLN A 219 5.19 7.81 20.77
CA GLN A 219 5.30 6.49 20.13
C GLN A 219 4.17 6.18 19.14
N SER A 220 3.60 7.21 18.51
CA SER A 220 2.47 7.08 17.60
C SER A 220 2.86 7.14 16.12
N GLN A 221 3.98 7.79 15.80
CA GLN A 221 4.46 7.95 14.43
C GLN A 221 5.98 8.11 14.37
N TYR A 222 6.55 7.80 13.21
CA TYR A 222 7.93 8.09 12.84
C TYR A 222 8.00 9.45 12.14
N ASP A 223 8.66 10.41 12.78
CA ASP A 223 8.87 11.75 12.25
C ASP A 223 10.24 11.86 11.57
N VAL A 224 10.33 12.70 10.53
CA VAL A 224 11.62 13.02 9.89
C VAL A 224 12.46 13.87 10.86
N ILE A 225 13.52 13.27 11.40
CA ILE A 225 14.47 13.92 12.32
C ILE A 225 15.77 14.34 11.63
N GLY A 226 15.99 13.92 10.38
CA GLY A 226 17.13 14.31 9.57
C GLY A 226 16.85 14.14 8.08
N HIS A 227 17.37 15.07 7.28
CA HIS A 227 17.20 15.06 5.82
C HIS A 227 18.41 15.67 5.13
N VAL A 228 18.86 15.01 4.07
CA VAL A 228 19.79 15.55 3.08
C VAL A 228 19.14 15.37 1.71
N GLY A 229 18.81 16.47 1.03
CA GLY A 229 18.22 16.46 -0.30
C GLY A 229 19.10 17.11 -1.36
N GLY A 230 18.62 17.13 -2.61
CA GLY A 230 19.35 17.75 -3.73
C GLY A 230 20.62 16.99 -4.11
N ILE A 231 20.64 15.67 -3.88
CA ILE A 231 21.76 14.82 -4.25
C ILE A 231 21.58 14.45 -5.72
N ALA A 232 22.61 14.72 -6.52
CA ALA A 232 22.68 14.33 -7.93
C ALA A 232 21.44 14.76 -8.73
N GLU A 233 21.33 16.06 -8.98
CA GLU A 233 20.29 16.65 -9.82
C GLU A 233 20.29 16.02 -11.22
N ASP A 234 19.10 15.73 -11.74
CA ASP A 234 18.82 14.99 -12.97
C ASP A 234 19.21 13.49 -12.96
N GLU A 235 19.64 12.95 -11.81
CA GLU A 235 20.00 11.54 -11.65
C GLU A 235 19.10 10.83 -10.64
N GLN A 236 18.98 9.50 -10.79
CA GLN A 236 18.22 8.66 -9.87
C GLN A 236 19.10 7.67 -9.14
N ILE A 237 18.65 7.21 -7.96
CA ILE A 237 19.32 6.13 -7.23
C ILE A 237 19.18 4.81 -7.99
N TRP A 238 20.31 4.28 -8.44
CA TRP A 238 20.42 2.92 -8.99
C TRP A 238 20.83 1.89 -7.94
N SER A 239 21.54 2.34 -6.90
CA SER A 239 21.92 1.50 -5.79
C SER A 239 22.17 2.36 -4.56
N ALA A 240 21.73 1.85 -3.41
CA ALA A 240 22.02 2.43 -2.12
C ALA A 240 22.56 1.35 -1.18
N ARG A 241 23.39 1.76 -0.22
CA ARG A 241 23.79 0.91 0.89
C ARG A 241 24.12 1.73 2.11
N PHE A 242 23.58 1.32 3.25
CA PHE A 242 23.99 1.84 4.56
C PHE A 242 25.04 0.94 5.21
N VAL A 243 26.08 1.54 5.78
CA VAL A 243 27.12 0.84 6.56
C VAL A 243 27.53 1.71 7.74
N GLY A 244 27.27 1.23 8.97
CA GLY A 244 27.54 2.00 10.18
C GLY A 244 26.80 3.35 10.13
N ASP A 245 27.54 4.44 10.26
CA ASP A 245 27.05 5.82 10.22
C ASP A 245 27.01 6.43 8.80
N LYS A 246 27.29 5.65 7.75
CA LYS A 246 27.40 6.15 6.36
C LYS A 246 26.34 5.58 5.43
N ALA A 247 25.94 6.37 4.46
CA ALA A 247 25.18 5.96 3.29
C ALA A 247 26.06 6.09 2.04
N TYR A 248 26.03 5.09 1.18
CA TYR A 248 26.66 5.09 -0.14
C TYR A 248 25.57 5.04 -1.19
N LEU A 249 25.62 5.95 -2.15
CA LEU A 249 24.65 6.10 -3.21
C LEU A 249 25.36 5.99 -4.55
N VAL A 250 24.71 5.34 -5.51
CA VAL A 250 25.09 5.34 -6.92
C VAL A 250 23.93 5.93 -7.69
N THR A 251 24.19 7.05 -8.37
CA THR A 251 23.20 7.80 -9.15
C THR A 251 23.64 7.89 -10.61
N PHE A 252 22.67 7.88 -11.54
CA PHE A 252 22.85 8.05 -13.00
C PHE A 252 21.55 8.55 -13.65
#